data_AF-A0A0S8C3E3-F1
#
_entry.id   AF-A0A0S8C3E3-F1
#
_cell.length_a   1.000
_cell.length_b   1.000
_cell.length_c   1.000
_cell.angle_alpha   90.00
_cell.angle_beta   90.00
_cell.angle_gamma   90.00
#
_symmetry.space_group_name_H-M   'P 1'
#
loop_
_entity.id
_entity.type
_entity.pdbx_description
1 polymer ?
#
loop_
_entity_poly.entity_id
_entity_poly.type
_entity_poly.pdbx_seq_one_letter_code
_entity_poly.pdbx_strand_id
1 'polypeptide(L)'
;MMTNKPDAGPGVVVRGERPSIDAPDLPSRPYEFVMETEVESLEKMHKVARHRKFEIHVDEPAHLKGDDQHPQPLIYVAAGLGA
;
A
#
# COMPACT_ATOMS: atom_id res chain seq x y z
N MET A 1 -31.89 -18.28 15.73
CA MET A 1 -30.50 -18.77 15.76
C MET A 1 -29.59 -17.56 15.73
N MET A 2 -28.79 -17.33 16.78
CA MET A 2 -27.89 -16.18 16.85
C MET A 2 -26.65 -16.46 15.99
N THR A 3 -26.36 -15.57 15.04
CA THR A 3 -25.16 -15.67 14.20
C THR A 3 -24.05 -14.85 14.88
N ASN A 4 -23.03 -15.52 15.42
CA ASN A 4 -21.85 -14.85 15.94
C ASN A 4 -21.10 -14.18 14.78
N LYS A 5 -21.11 -12.85 14.75
CA LYS A 5 -20.23 -12.06 13.88
C LYS A 5 -18.83 -12.07 14.53
N PRO A 6 -17.75 -12.45 13.83
CA PRO A 6 -16.42 -12.34 14.40
C PRO A 6 -16.09 -10.87 14.61
N ASP A 7 -15.54 -10.58 15.79
CA ASP A 7 -15.09 -9.27 16.21
C ASP A 7 -13.90 -8.86 15.30
N ALA A 8 -14.19 -8.03 14.30
CA ALA A 8 -13.13 -7.42 13.51
C ALA A 8 -12.45 -6.40 14.42
N GLY A 9 -11.22 -6.71 14.84
CA GLY A 9 -10.39 -5.79 15.60
C GLY A 9 -10.25 -4.41 14.92
N PRO A 10 -9.70 -3.41 15.62
CA PRO A 10 -9.70 -2.05 15.11
C PRO A 10 -8.84 -1.95 13.84
N GLY A 11 -9.47 -1.54 12.72
CA GLY A 11 -8.75 -0.87 11.64
C GLY A 11 -9.02 -1.30 10.19
N VAL A 12 -9.73 -2.39 9.89
CA VAL A 12 -9.96 -2.76 8.47
C VAL A 12 -11.40 -3.21 8.23
N VAL A 13 -12.13 -2.41 7.45
CA VAL A 13 -13.42 -2.79 6.88
C VAL A 13 -13.19 -3.24 5.44
N VAL A 14 -13.20 -4.55 5.21
CA VAL A 14 -13.18 -5.10 3.85
C VAL A 14 -14.58 -4.91 3.26
N ARG A 15 -14.70 -4.05 2.24
CA ARG A 15 -15.93 -3.87 1.45
C ARG A 15 -15.74 -4.57 0.10
N GLY A 16 -16.35 -5.74 -0.07
CA GLY A 16 -16.33 -6.49 -1.31
C GLY A 16 -16.87 -7.91 -1.12
N GLU A 17 -17.45 -8.49 -2.17
CA GLU A 17 -17.85 -9.89 -2.16
C GLU A 17 -16.62 -10.78 -2.34
N ARG A 18 -16.57 -11.89 -1.59
CA ARG A 18 -15.58 -12.94 -1.83
C ARG A 18 -15.86 -13.51 -3.23
N PRO A 19 -14.84 -13.78 -4.06
CA PRO A 19 -15.05 -14.46 -5.33
C PRO A 19 -15.86 -15.75 -5.13
N SER A 20 -16.81 -16.01 -6.04
CA SER A 20 -17.62 -17.24 -6.05
C SER A 20 -16.71 -18.47 -6.06
N ILE A 21 -17.18 -19.59 -5.50
CA ILE A 21 -16.52 -20.89 -5.64
C ILE A 21 -16.45 -21.34 -7.12
N ASP A 22 -17.29 -20.76 -7.97
CA ASP A 22 -17.30 -20.93 -9.43
C ASP A 22 -16.35 -19.97 -10.16
N ALA A 23 -15.52 -19.20 -9.42
CA ALA A 23 -14.49 -18.38 -10.04
C ALA A 23 -13.50 -19.28 -10.79
N PRO A 24 -12.98 -18.86 -11.96
CA PRO A 24 -11.97 -19.61 -12.68
C PRO A 24 -10.78 -19.93 -11.75
N ASP A 25 -10.24 -21.14 -11.87
CA ASP A 25 -9.02 -21.51 -11.18
C ASP A 25 -7.91 -20.49 -11.47
N LEU A 26 -7.19 -20.09 -10.42
CA LEU A 26 -6.00 -19.25 -10.58
C LEU A 26 -4.99 -19.97 -11.48
N PRO A 27 -4.22 -19.22 -12.30
CA PRO A 27 -3.20 -19.81 -13.16
C PRO A 27 -2.27 -20.73 -12.35
N SER A 28 -2.05 -21.96 -12.82
CA SER A 28 -1.23 -22.97 -12.14
C SER A 28 0.28 -22.68 -12.15
N ARG A 29 0.70 -21.61 -12.84
CA ARG A 29 2.10 -21.16 -12.89
C ARG A 29 2.32 -20.02 -11.90
N PRO A 30 3.50 -19.93 -11.28
CA PRO A 30 3.88 -18.75 -10.51
C PRO A 30 3.70 -17.50 -11.39
N TYR A 31 2.89 -16.56 -10.93
CA TYR A 31 2.81 -15.25 -11.54
C TYR A 31 3.99 -14.43 -11.03
N GLU A 32 5.02 -14.32 -11.85
CA GLU A 32 6.14 -13.41 -11.57
C GLU A 32 5.82 -12.05 -12.19
N PHE A 33 5.72 -11.04 -11.33
CA PHE A 33 5.54 -9.66 -11.73
C PHE A 33 6.66 -8.83 -11.12
N VAL A 34 7.52 -8.28 -11.97
CA VAL A 34 8.58 -7.35 -11.55
C VAL A 34 8.02 -5.94 -11.64
N MET A 35 7.95 -5.27 -10.49
CA MET A 35 7.70 -3.84 -10.41
C MET A 35 9.00 -3.12 -10.13
N GLU A 36 9.28 -2.10 -10.94
CA GLU A 36 10.41 -1.20 -10.73
C GLU A 36 9.89 0.24 -10.66
N THR A 37 10.59 1.08 -9.91
CA THR A 37 10.34 2.52 -9.86
C THR A 37 11.67 3.22 -9.83
N GLU A 38 11.74 4.38 -10.48
CA GLU A 38 12.87 5.28 -10.32
C GLU A 38 12.68 6.06 -9.02
N VAL A 39 13.74 6.19 -8.23
CA VAL A 39 13.71 6.94 -6.96
C VAL A 39 14.84 7.96 -6.97
N GLU A 40 14.48 9.23 -6.85
CA GLU A 40 15.40 10.33 -6.66
C GLU A 40 15.48 10.67 -5.17
N SER A 41 16.70 10.75 -4.62
CA SER A 41 16.93 11.23 -3.26
C SER A 41 17.30 12.70 -3.31
N LEU A 42 16.48 13.53 -2.67
CA LEU A 42 16.68 14.96 -2.56
C LEU A 42 17.29 15.29 -1.18
N GLU A 43 17.42 16.58 -0.89
CA GLU A 43 17.89 17.04 0.40
C GLU A 43 16.91 16.68 1.53
N LYS A 44 17.39 16.75 2.78
CA LYS A 44 16.57 16.63 3.99
C LYS A 44 15.62 15.42 3.98
N MET A 45 16.15 14.24 3.67
CA MET A 45 15.38 12.99 3.69
C MET A 45 14.17 12.91 2.74
N HIS A 46 13.95 13.92 1.89
CA HIS A 46 12.92 13.92 0.87
C HIS A 46 13.31 12.99 -0.28
N LYS A 47 12.40 12.11 -0.70
CA LYS A 47 12.54 11.28 -1.89
C LYS A 47 11.33 11.44 -2.81
N VAL A 48 11.58 11.32 -4.10
CA VAL A 48 10.53 11.30 -5.12
C VAL A 48 10.65 10.01 -5.92
N ALA A 49 9.61 9.17 -5.86
CA ALA A 49 9.52 7.96 -6.66
C ALA A 49 8.59 8.17 -7.84
N ARG A 50 8.99 7.75 -9.04
CA ARG A 50 8.21 7.89 -10.27
C ARG A 50 7.98 6.52 -10.91
N HIS A 51 6.71 6.21 -11.15
CA HIS A 51 6.30 5.04 -11.91
C HIS A 51 5.10 5.34 -12.80
N ARG A 52 5.30 5.37 -14.13
CA ARG A 52 4.26 5.65 -15.14
C ARG A 52 3.53 6.98 -14.88
N LYS A 53 2.30 6.91 -14.36
CA LYS A 53 1.44 8.07 -14.08
C LYS A 53 1.48 8.51 -12.61
N PHE A 54 2.29 7.84 -11.79
CA PHE A 54 2.43 8.13 -10.38
C PHE A 54 3.76 8.82 -10.09
N GLU A 55 3.67 9.86 -9.28
CA GLU A 55 4.79 10.48 -8.61
C GLU A 55 4.47 10.48 -7.11
N ILE A 56 5.37 9.92 -6.30
CA ILE A 56 5.18 9.73 -4.87
C ILE A 56 6.26 10.51 -4.16
N HIS A 57 5.84 11.49 -3.36
CA HIS A 57 6.72 12.26 -2.50
C HIS A 57 6.75 11.64 -1.11
N VAL A 58 7.95 11.44 -0.59
CA VAL A 58 8.18 10.90 0.75
C VAL A 58 9.07 11.87 1.51
N ASP A 59 8.66 12.26 2.70
CA ASP A 59 9.43 13.13 3.59
C ASP A 59 9.40 12.55 5.00
N GLU A 60 10.41 12.89 5.80
CA GLU A 60 10.49 12.51 7.21
C GLU A 60 10.23 13.73 8.09
N PRO A 61 9.82 13.55 9.35
CA PRO A 61 9.66 14.65 10.28
C PRO A 61 11.00 15.30 10.65
N ALA A 62 10.94 16.53 11.16
CA ALA A 62 12.12 17.34 11.51
C ALA A 62 13.15 16.63 12.42
N HIS A 63 12.69 15.81 13.37
CA HIS A 63 13.59 15.06 14.27
C HIS A 63 14.38 13.94 13.55
N LEU A 64 13.99 13.59 12.33
CA LEU A 64 14.70 12.68 11.42
C LEU A 64 15.38 13.40 10.26
N LYS A 65 15.52 14.74 10.35
CA LYS A 65 16.14 15.61 9.34
C LYS A 65 15.32 15.82 8.05
N GLY A 66 14.00 15.64 8.10
CA GLY A 66 13.12 16.07 7.00
C GLY A 66 12.32 17.33 7.29
N ASP A 67 11.46 17.72 6.36
CA ASP A 67 10.68 18.96 6.42
C ASP A 67 9.20 18.74 6.78
N ASP A 68 8.78 17.48 6.96
CA ASP A 68 7.39 17.06 7.27
C ASP A 68 6.34 17.61 6.29
N GLN A 69 6.72 17.81 5.02
CA GLN A 69 5.85 18.36 3.95
C GLN A 69 5.07 17.27 3.21
N HIS A 70 5.52 16.01 3.32
CA HIS A 70 4.94 14.86 2.64
C HIS A 70 4.83 13.66 3.60
N PRO A 71 3.94 12.68 3.31
CA PRO A 71 3.79 11.51 4.16
C PRO A 71 5.09 10.70 4.31
N GLN A 72 5.32 10.17 5.51
CA GLN A 72 6.41 9.23 5.79
C GLN A 72 6.28 7.94 4.98
N PRO A 73 7.39 7.25 4.66
CA PRO A 73 7.37 6.09 3.76
C PRO A 73 6.41 4.99 4.22
N LEU A 74 6.35 4.71 5.53
CA LEU A 74 5.51 3.66 6.11
C LEU A 74 4.01 3.96 6.00
N ILE A 75 3.60 5.23 5.84
CA ILE A 75 2.20 5.59 5.65
C ILE A 75 1.68 5.02 4.32
N TYR A 76 2.51 4.98 3.27
CA TYR A 76 2.12 4.39 1.98
C TYR A 76 1.92 2.87 2.07
N VAL A 77 2.72 2.17 2.89
CA VAL A 77 2.55 0.74 3.15
C VAL A 77 1.27 0.51 3.97
N ALA A 78 1.05 1.29 5.03
CA ALA A 78 -0.12 1.17 5.90
C ALA A 78 -1.44 1.55 5.19
N ALA A 79 -1.41 2.48 4.25
CA ALA A 79 -2.57 2.91 3.49
C ALA A 79 -3.18 1.79 2.63
N GLY A 80 -2.40 0.75 2.29
CA GLY A 80 -2.91 -0.47 1.67
C GLY A 80 -3.74 -0.21 0.40
N LEU A 81 -3.28 0.70 -0.47
CA LEU A 81 -3.94 0.97 -1.74
C LEU A 81 -3.77 -0.23 -2.68
N GLY A 82 -4.73 -1.16 -2.59
CA GLY A 82 -4.85 -2.39 -3.38
C GLY A 82 -4.64 -3.64 -2.53
N ALA A 83 -5.70 -4.07 -1.83
CA ALA A 83 -5.87 -5.46 -1.39
C ALA A 83 -6.80 -6.19 -2.36
#